data_AF-A0A3C2BDE9-F1
#
_entry.id   AF-A0A3C2BDE9-F1
#
_cell.length_a   1.000
_cell.length_b   1.000
_cell.length_c   1.000
_cell.angle_alpha   90.00
_cell.angle_beta   90.00
_cell.angle_gamma   90.00
#
_symmetry.space_group_name_H-M   'P 1'
#
loop_
_entity.id
_entity.type
_entity.pdbx_description
1 polymer ?
#
loop_
_entity_poly.entity_id
_entity_poly.type
_entity_poly.pdbx_seq_one_letter_code
_entity_poly.pdbx_strand_id
1 'polypeptide(L)' 'VDGIYQNIIFSEEIEKNIFRKELYKKPGDRVECFDNAAKALGIIFLKFSSANEMYYKMNHMDDYIKIILKGKLS' A
#
# COMPACT_ATOMS: atom_id res chain seq x y z
N VAL A 1 -11.81 -1.23 -5.21
CA VAL A 1 -12.27 -0.59 -6.45
C VAL A 1 -11.28 -0.89 -7.55
N ASP A 2 -11.78 -1.09 -8.77
CA ASP A 2 -10.94 -1.33 -9.94
C ASP A 2 -10.45 0.01 -10.51
N GLY A 3 -9.31 0.02 -11.21
CA GLY A 3 -8.79 1.24 -11.81
C GLY A 3 -7.46 1.06 -12.51
N ILE A 4 -6.88 2.19 -12.93
CA ILE A 4 -5.53 2.22 -13.51
C ILE A 4 -4.56 2.65 -12.44
N TYR A 5 -3.64 1.76 -12.06
CA TYR A 5 -2.62 2.03 -11.07
C TYR A 5 -1.76 3.23 -11.50
N GLN A 6 -1.55 4.17 -10.58
CA GLN A 6 -0.65 5.31 -10.79
C GLN A 6 0.55 5.20 -9.86
N ASN A 7 0.30 5.13 -8.55
CA ASN A 7 1.37 5.10 -7.56
C ASN A 7 0.86 4.62 -6.19
N ILE A 8 1.78 4.35 -5.28
CA ILE A 8 1.51 4.21 -3.84
C ILE A 8 2.24 5.34 -3.12
N ILE A 9 1.51 6.10 -2.32
CA ILE A 9 2.04 7.16 -1.47
C ILE A 9 2.16 6.63 -0.04
N PHE A 10 3.31 6.86 0.57
CA PHE A 10 3.60 6.53 1.95
C PHE A 10 3.73 7.84 2.73
N SER A 11 3.15 7.90 3.93
CA SER A 11 3.42 9.02 4.82
C SER A 11 4.85 8.96 5.36
N GLU A 12 5.42 10.11 5.69
CA GLU A 12 6.77 10.19 6.29
C GLU A 12 6.92 9.35 7.56
N GLU A 13 5.82 9.15 8.30
CA GLU A 13 5.82 8.37 9.53
C GLU A 13 6.05 6.88 9.26
N ILE A 14 5.35 6.31 8.28
CA ILE A 14 5.48 4.89 7.95
C ILE A 14 6.74 4.61 7.13
N GLU A 15 7.22 5.56 6.33
CA GLU A 15 8.45 5.39 5.55
C GLU A 15 9.65 5.03 6.41
N LYS A 16 9.72 5.57 7.63
CA LYS A 16 10.78 5.26 8.61
C LYS A 16 10.77 3.79 9.06
N ASN A 17 9.63 3.11 8.98
CA ASN A 17 9.51 1.70 9.31
C ASN A 17 9.80 0.79 8.11
N ILE A 18 9.87 1.32 6.89
CA ILE A 18 10.02 0.49 5.69
C ILE A 18 11.46 0.02 5.56
N PHE A 19 11.62 -1.30 5.72
CA PHE A 19 12.89 -1.98 5.51
C PHE A 19 13.07 -2.44 4.06
N ARG A 20 11.99 -2.84 3.38
CA ARG A 20 12.02 -3.33 1.99
C ARG A 20 10.66 -3.15 1.30
N LYS A 21 10.67 -2.78 0.02
CA LYS A 21 9.49 -2.70 -0.85
C LYS A 21 9.67 -3.66 -2.03
N GLU A 22 8.71 -4.54 -2.24
CA GLU A 22 8.64 -5.44 -3.40
C GLU A 22 7.32 -5.14 -4.14
N LEU A 23 7.33 -4.16 -5.04
CA LEU A 23 6.13 -3.74 -5.78
C LEU A 23 6.12 -4.37 -7.18
N TYR A 24 5.00 -5.01 -7.53
CA TYR A 24 4.87 -5.77 -8.77
C TYR A 24 4.22 -4.96 -9.90
N LYS A 25 3.50 -3.89 -9.56
CA LYS A 25 2.74 -3.07 -10.50
C LYS A 25 3.50 -1.82 -10.92
N LYS A 26 3.31 -1.43 -12.18
CA LYS A 26 3.85 -0.21 -12.79
C LYS A 26 2.72 0.74 -13.16
N PRO A 27 2.96 2.07 -13.14
CA PRO A 27 1.94 3.04 -13.54
C PRO A 27 1.37 2.70 -14.92
N GLY A 28 0.03 2.70 -15.05
CA GLY A 28 -0.69 2.27 -16.25
C GLY A 28 -1.24 0.85 -16.19
N ASP A 29 -0.79 0.02 -15.24
CA ASP A 29 -1.33 -1.32 -15.06
C ASP A 29 -2.79 -1.28 -14.60
N ARG A 30 -3.60 -2.21 -15.11
CA ARG A 30 -4.94 -2.46 -14.57
C ARG A 30 -4.82 -3.14 -13.20
N VAL A 31 -5.60 -2.64 -12.25
CA VAL A 31 -5.74 -3.24 -10.93
C VAL A 31 -7.22 -3.45 -10.63
N GLU A 32 -7.48 -4.55 -9.95
CA GLU A 32 -8.83 -5.00 -9.61
C GLU A 32 -8.94 -5.10 -8.08
N CYS A 33 -10.17 -5.10 -7.57
CA CYS A 33 -10.47 -5.49 -6.20
C CYS A 33 -9.77 -6.80 -5.85
N PHE A 34 -9.05 -6.78 -4.72
CA PHE A 34 -8.33 -7.93 -4.22
C PHE A 34 -9.31 -9.03 -3.81
N ASP A 35 -9.30 -10.14 -4.56
CA ASP A 35 -10.06 -11.36 -4.25
C ASP A 35 -9.13 -12.58 -4.05
N ASN A 36 -7.87 -12.48 -4.47
CA ASN A 36 -6.85 -13.51 -4.32
C ASN A 36 -5.43 -12.92 -4.39
N ALA A 37 -4.45 -13.73 -3.99
CA ALA A 37 -3.05 -13.30 -3.90
C ALA A 37 -2.43 -12.87 -5.23
N ALA A 38 -2.91 -13.35 -6.39
CA ALA A 38 -2.40 -12.91 -7.70
C ALA A 38 -2.75 -11.44 -8.00
N LYS A 39 -3.72 -10.85 -7.28
CA LYS A 39 -4.08 -9.44 -7.37
C LYS A 39 -3.30 -8.53 -6.43
N ALA A 40 -2.33 -9.07 -5.67
CA ALA A 40 -1.48 -8.25 -4.81
C ALA A 40 -0.69 -7.21 -5.63
N LEU A 41 -0.66 -5.97 -5.13
CA LEU A 41 0.13 -4.90 -5.75
C LEU A 41 1.62 -5.01 -5.42
N GLY A 42 1.94 -5.66 -4.30
CA GLY A 42 3.28 -5.82 -3.78
C GLY A 42 3.29 -6.27 -2.33
N ILE A 43 4.49 -6.36 -1.77
CA ILE A 43 4.76 -6.68 -0.37
C ILE A 43 5.66 -5.58 0.21
N ILE A 44 5.34 -5.12 1.42
CA ILE A 44 6.14 -4.13 2.14
C ILE A 44 6.54 -4.74 3.47
N PHE A 45 7.84 -4.78 3.72
CA PHE A 45 8.40 -5.26 4.97
C PHE A 45 8.64 -4.08 5.89
N LEU A 46 7.91 -4.08 7.00
CA LEU A 46 7.97 -3.04 8.02
C LEU A 46 8.70 -3.57 9.26
N LYS A 47 9.54 -2.72 9.85
CA LYS A 47 10.19 -2.96 11.14
C LYS A 47 9.70 -1.92 12.14
N PHE A 48 9.23 -2.40 13.28
CA PHE A 48 8.72 -1.57 14.37
C PHE A 48 9.60 -1.73 15.61
N SER A 49 9.61 -0.71 16.46
CA SER A 49 10.39 -0.72 17.70
C SER A 49 9.65 -1.45 18.83
N SER A 50 8.33 -1.61 18.71
CA SER A 50 7.51 -2.34 19.68
C SER A 50 6.27 -2.97 19.04
N ALA A 51 5.71 -3.98 19.70
CA ALA A 51 4.43 -4.56 19.30
C ALA A 51 3.28 -3.54 19.35
N ASN A 52 3.28 -2.64 20.35
CA ASN A 52 2.25 -1.60 20.47
C ASN A 52 2.27 -0.63 19.27
N GLU A 53 3.46 -0.20 18.85
CA GLU A 53 3.62 0.62 17.63
C GLU A 53 3.09 -0.12 16.40
N MET A 54 3.45 -1.41 16.25
CA MET A 54 2.99 -2.25 15.16
C MET A 54 1.46 -2.32 15.13
N TYR A 55 0.81 -2.70 16.24
CA TYR A 55 -0.64 -2.82 16.31
C TYR A 55 -1.35 -1.48 16.06
N TYR A 56 -0.84 -0.39 16.64
CA TYR A 56 -1.39 0.93 16.41
C TYR A 56 -1.34 1.29 14.93
N LYS A 57 -0.19 1.13 14.28
CA LYS A 57 -0.03 1.48 12.86
C LYS A 57 -0.83 0.56 11.93
N MET A 58 -0.94 -0.72 12.26
CA MET A 58 -1.78 -1.67 11.51
C MET A 58 -3.26 -1.29 11.54
N ASN A 59 -3.77 -0.82 12.67
CA ASN A 59 -5.17 -0.39 12.80
C ASN A 59 -5.48 0.94 12.09
N HIS A 60 -4.45 1.70 11.71
CA HIS A 60 -4.56 3.00 11.03
C HIS A 60 -3.81 3.00 9.69
N MET A 61 -3.62 1.82 9.06
CA MET A 61 -2.78 1.69 7.86
C MET A 61 -3.23 2.58 6.70
N ASP A 62 -4.53 2.85 6.61
CA ASP A 62 -5.09 3.74 5.59
C ASP A 62 -4.59 5.18 5.74
N ASP A 63 -4.22 5.65 6.93
CA ASP A 63 -3.64 6.99 7.13
C ASP A 63 -2.19 7.06 6.66
N TYR A 64 -1.54 5.91 6.55
CA TYR A 64 -0.12 5.78 6.26
C TYR A 64 0.18 5.41 4.80
N ILE A 65 -0.67 4.61 4.16
CA ILE A 65 -0.44 4.09 2.82
C ILE A 65 -1.66 4.37 1.95
N LYS A 66 -1.49 5.18 0.90
CA LYS A 66 -2.54 5.51 -0.06
C LYS A 66 -2.22 4.97 -1.43
N ILE A 67 -3.14 4.21 -2.00
CA ILE A 67 -3.05 3.73 -3.39
C ILE A 67 -3.72 4.77 -4.29
N ILE A 68 -3.00 5.27 -5.27
CA ILE A 68 -3.49 6.26 -6.23
C ILE A 68 -3.86 5.54 -7.52
N LEU A 69 -5.13 5.64 -7.88
CA LEU A 69 -5.69 5.10 -9.13
C LEU A 69 -6.17 6.25 -10.01
N LYS A 70 -5.92 6.15 -11.31
CA LYS A 70 -6.56 7.00 -12.32
C LYS A 70 -7.86 6.33 -12.73
N GLY A 71 -8.97 7.03 -12.51
CA GLY A 71 -10.31 6.52 -12.75
C GLY A 71 -11.15 6.46 -11.47
N LYS A 72 -11.43 7.63 -10.88
CA LYS A 72 -12.79 7.87 -10.39
C LYS A 72 -13.56 8.37 -11.60
N LEU A 73 -14.42 7.54 -12.18
CA LEU A 73 -15.67 8.06 -12.75
C LEU A 73 -16.55 8.39 -11.54
N SER A 74 -16.34 9.58 -10.99
CA SER A 74 -17.32 10.29 -10.16
C SER A 74 -17.08 11.77 -10.33
#